data_AF-A0A8S2WC82-F1
#
_entry.id   AF-A0A8S2WC82-F1
#
_cell.length_a   1.000
_cell.length_b   1.000
_cell.length_c   1.000
_cell.angle_alpha   90.00
_cell.angle_beta   90.00
_cell.angle_gamma   90.00
#
_symmetry.space_group_name_H-M   'P 1'
#
loop_
_entity.id
_entity.type
_entity.pdbx_description
1 polymer ?
#
loop_
_entity_poly.entity_id
_entity_poly.type
_entity_poly.pdbx_seq_one_letter_code
_entity_poly.pdbx_strand_id
1 'polypeptide(L)'
;MIQIDQWLSVLYKTFEDLEYPPLHRIFQATTYYNDELQMWYETTKHEIHNDWFSFCDRLKQYALGRQINPSTVNPSLSNNND
;
A
#
# COMPACT_ATOMS: atom_id res chain seq x y z
N MET A 1 6.44 8.22 -6.61
CA MET A 1 6.76 6.78 -6.49
C MET A 1 7.93 6.49 -5.54
N ILE A 2 9.00 7.32 -5.53
CA ILE A 2 10.24 7.09 -4.74
C ILE A 2 10.04 6.93 -3.21
N GLN A 3 9.01 7.57 -2.61
CA GLN A 3 8.89 7.58 -1.15
C GLN A 3 8.45 6.24 -0.53
N ILE A 4 7.55 5.48 -1.18
CA ILE A 4 7.04 4.24 -0.56
C ILE A 4 8.04 3.10 -0.66
N ASP A 5 8.76 3.00 -1.80
CA ASP A 5 9.85 2.04 -1.97
C ASP A 5 10.98 2.27 -0.97
N GLN A 6 11.42 3.53 -0.81
CA GLN A 6 12.46 3.86 0.17
C GLN A 6 12.02 3.57 1.60
N TRP A 7 10.78 3.91 1.95
CA TRP A 7 10.23 3.62 3.27
C TRP A 7 10.15 2.11 3.55
N LEU A 8 9.67 1.31 2.60
CA LEU A 8 9.61 -0.14 2.72
C LEU A 8 11.01 -0.77 2.83
N SER A 9 12.00 -0.29 2.08
CA SER A 9 13.38 -0.76 2.19
C SER A 9 14.01 -0.43 3.54
N VAL A 10 13.77 0.76 4.09
CA VAL A 10 14.25 1.14 5.42
C VAL A 10 13.63 0.24 6.49
N LEU A 11 12.31 0.04 6.44
CA LEU A 11 11.61 -0.84 7.38
C LEU A 11 12.12 -2.28 7.30
N TYR A 12 12.27 -2.82 6.09
CA TYR A 12 12.77 -4.17 5.91
C TYR A 12 14.15 -4.33 6.54
N LYS A 13 15.07 -3.39 6.29
CA LYS A 13 16.41 -3.42 6.88
C LYS A 13 16.37 -3.33 8.41
N THR A 14 15.56 -2.43 8.96
CA THR A 14 15.38 -2.33 10.42
C THR A 14 14.84 -3.63 11.01
N PHE A 15 13.91 -4.31 10.33
CA PHE A 15 13.38 -5.59 10.80
C PHE A 15 14.36 -6.75 10.67
N GLU A 16 15.24 -6.73 9.66
CA GLU A 16 16.34 -7.69 9.57
C GLU A 16 17.37 -7.47 10.68
N ASP A 17 17.76 -6.22 10.94
CA ASP A 17 18.71 -5.86 12.00
C ASP A 17 18.19 -6.24 13.40
N LEU A 18 16.86 -6.25 13.60
CA LEU A 18 16.19 -6.65 14.83
C LEU A 18 15.79 -8.14 14.88
N GLU A 19 16.13 -8.92 13.85
CA GLU A 19 15.81 -10.35 13.73
C GLU A 19 14.31 -10.67 13.86
N TYR A 20 13.44 -9.78 13.38
CA TYR A 20 12.00 -9.99 13.48
C TYR A 20 11.54 -11.14 12.57
N PRO A 21 10.72 -12.08 13.07
CA PRO A 21 10.12 -13.10 12.22
C PRO A 21 9.15 -12.46 11.22
N PRO A 22 8.97 -13.03 10.02
CA PRO A 22 8.18 -12.41 8.94
C PRO A 22 6.78 -11.95 9.36
N LEU A 23 6.11 -12.73 10.21
CA LEU A 23 4.78 -12.41 10.72
C LEU A 23 4.75 -11.14 11.61
N HIS A 24 5.82 -10.90 12.37
CA HIS A 24 5.95 -9.67 13.16
C HIS A 24 6.25 -8.44 12.30
N ARG A 25 6.90 -8.60 11.13
CA ARG A 25 7.24 -7.48 10.25
C ARG A 25 5.99 -6.80 9.71
N ILE A 26 5.02 -7.59 9.25
CA ILE A 26 3.74 -7.08 8.76
C ILE A 26 2.96 -6.46 9.91
N PHE A 27 2.84 -7.14 11.05
CA PHE A 27 2.15 -6.61 12.23
C PHE A 27 2.72 -5.25 12.68
N GLN A 28 4.05 -5.12 12.71
CA GLN A 28 4.70 -3.87 13.09
C GLN A 28 4.45 -2.77 12.05
N ALA A 29 4.44 -3.11 10.76
CA ALA A 29 4.16 -2.17 9.69
C ALA A 29 2.70 -1.67 9.70
N THR A 30 1.75 -2.52 10.11
CA THR A 30 0.31 -2.18 10.16
C THR A 30 -0.12 -1.50 11.46
N THR A 31 0.72 -1.48 12.50
CA THR A 31 0.39 -0.93 13.83
C THR A 31 -0.01 0.55 13.79
N TYR A 32 0.51 1.31 12.83
CA TYR A 32 0.26 2.75 12.70
C TYR A 32 -0.69 3.11 11.56
N TYR A 33 -1.46 2.14 11.06
CA TYR A 33 -2.44 2.40 10.02
C TYR A 33 -3.58 3.25 10.55
N ASN A 34 -4.03 4.18 9.71
CA ASN A 34 -5.32 4.83 9.92
C ASN A 34 -6.46 3.88 9.48
N ASP A 35 -7.70 4.25 9.80
CA ASP A 35 -8.88 3.42 9.54
C ASP A 35 -8.99 2.95 8.08
N GLU A 36 -8.58 3.80 7.14
CA GLU A 36 -8.62 3.48 5.71
C GLU A 36 -7.58 2.42 5.32
N LEU A 37 -6.34 2.58 5.77
CA LEU A 37 -5.26 1.60 5.54
C LEU A 37 -5.54 0.28 6.27
N GLN A 38 -6.16 0.36 7.45
CA GLN A 38 -6.56 -0.82 8.20
C GLN A 38 -7.66 -1.59 7.45
N MET A 39 -8.67 -0.90 6.92
CA MET A 39 -9.71 -1.53 6.10
C MET A 39 -9.16 -2.16 4.82
N TRP A 40 -8.21 -1.48 4.16
CA TRP A 40 -7.51 -2.06 3.02
C TRP A 40 -6.74 -3.34 3.41
N TYR A 41 -5.98 -3.31 4.49
CA TYR A 41 -5.21 -4.47 4.94
C TYR A 41 -6.12 -5.65 5.31
N GLU A 42 -7.21 -5.41 6.04
CA GLU A 42 -8.17 -6.45 6.41
C GLU A 42 -8.79 -7.14 5.19
N THR A 43 -9.01 -6.41 4.10
CA THR A 43 -9.54 -6.97 2.85
C THR A 43 -8.49 -7.68 2.01
N THR A 44 -7.20 -7.34 2.11
CA THR A 44 -6.12 -7.94 1.30
C THR A 44 -5.22 -8.93 2.04
N LYS A 45 -5.30 -9.02 3.37
CA LYS A 45 -4.43 -9.89 4.20
C LYS A 45 -4.47 -11.36 3.80
N HIS A 46 -5.60 -11.83 3.27
CA HIS A 46 -5.76 -13.21 2.82
C HIS A 46 -4.95 -13.53 1.56
N GLU A 47 -4.74 -12.54 0.69
CA GLU A 47 -3.89 -12.67 -0.50
C GLU A 47 -2.40 -12.47 -0.18
N ILE A 48 -2.09 -11.76 0.90
CA ILE A 48 -0.73 -11.47 1.36
C ILE A 48 -0.08 -12.71 2.00
N HIS A 49 -0.88 -13.64 2.56
CA HIS A 49 -0.40 -14.89 3.16
C HIS A 49 0.73 -14.71 4.21
N ASN A 50 0.75 -13.58 4.91
CA ASN A 50 1.82 -13.17 5.84
C ASN A 50 3.23 -13.08 5.20
N ASP A 51 3.31 -12.96 3.88
CA ASP A 51 4.56 -12.78 3.15
C ASP A 51 4.88 -11.29 2.99
N TRP A 52 6.12 -10.92 3.36
CA TRP A 52 6.56 -9.53 3.35
C TRP A 52 6.60 -8.93 1.95
N PHE A 53 7.03 -9.71 0.95
CA PHE A 53 7.15 -9.22 -0.41
C PHE A 53 5.77 -9.00 -1.05
N SER A 54 4.85 -9.94 -0.83
CA SER A 54 3.45 -9.84 -1.25
C SER A 54 2.74 -8.66 -0.57
N PHE A 55 3.02 -8.42 0.71
CA PHE A 55 2.57 -7.22 1.42
C PHE A 55 3.08 -5.93 0.76
N CYS A 56 4.38 -5.85 0.49
CA CYS A 56 5.00 -4.69 -0.16
C CYS A 56 4.39 -4.43 -1.54
N ASP A 57 4.20 -5.48 -2.34
CA ASP A 57 3.65 -5.38 -3.69
C ASP A 57 2.21 -4.85 -3.67
N ARG A 58 1.34 -5.43 -2.83
CA ARG A 58 -0.04 -4.99 -2.68
C ARG A 58 -0.15 -3.57 -2.13
N LEU A 59 0.69 -3.19 -1.17
CA LEU A 59 0.71 -1.83 -0.63
C LEU A 59 1.11 -0.81 -1.69
N LYS A 60 2.10 -1.13 -2.53
CA LYS A 60 2.48 -0.28 -3.67
C LYS A 60 1.33 -0.15 -4.67
N GLN A 61 0.66 -1.25 -5.03
CA GLN A 61 -0.51 -1.20 -5.92
C GLN A 61 -1.62 -0.32 -5.35
N TYR A 62 -1.91 -0.43 -4.05
CA TYR A 62 -2.90 0.40 -3.38
C TYR A 62 -2.51 1.88 -3.39
N ALA A 63 -1.27 2.21 -3.04
CA ALA A 63 -0.77 3.59 -3.07
C ALA A 63 -0.79 4.20 -4.48
N LEU A 64 -0.47 3.40 -5.51
CA LEU A 64 -0.57 3.82 -6.91
C LEU A 64 -2.02 4.04 -7.34
N GLY A 65 -2.92 3.13 -6.99
CA GLY A 65 -4.35 3.27 -7.27
C GLY A 65 -4.98 4.52 -6.64
N ARG A 66 -4.47 4.95 -5.47
CA ARG A 66 -4.86 6.23 -4.86
C ARG A 66 -4.30 7.46 -5.58
N GLN A 67 -3.07 7.39 -6.11
CA GLN A 67 -2.51 8.49 -6.92
C GLN A 67 -3.22 8.64 -8.28
N ILE A 68 -3.72 7.53 -8.84
CA ILE A 68 -4.47 7.51 -10.11
C ILE A 68 -5.94 7.90 -9.92
N ASN A 69 -6.42 8.04 -8.68
CA ASN A 69 -7.75 8.59 -8.37
C ASN A 69 -7.65 10.07 -7.94
N PRO A 70 -7.49 11.03 -8.86
CA PRO A 70 -8.10 12.33 -8.66
C PRO A 70 -9.61 12.14 -8.85
N SER A 71 -10.43 12.95 -8.20
CA SER A 71 -11.86 13.07 -8.48
C SER A 71 -12.17 13.65 -9.89
N THR A 72 -11.51 13.15 -10.95
CA THR A 72 -11.52 13.74 -12.30
C THR A 72 -11.51 12.67 -13.41
N VAL A 73 -12.48 11.76 -13.36
CA VAL A 73 -13.21 11.46 -14.60
C VAL A 73 -14.62 11.95 -14.37
N ASN A 74 -14.76 13.27 -14.36
CA ASN A 74 -16.03 13.90 -14.60
C ASN A 74 -16.08 14.10 -16.12
N PRO A 75 -16.78 13.26 -16.90
CA PRO A 75 -17.04 13.54 -18.31
C PRO A 75 -18.13 14.62 -18.36
N SER A 76 -17.84 15.80 -17.81
CA SER A 76 -18.65 16.99 -18.04
C SER A 76 -18.25 17.55 -19.39
N LEU A 77 -19.00 17.13 -20.40
CA LEU A 77 -19.48 17.92 -21.52
C LEU A 77 -18.42 18.72 -22.31
N SER A 78 -18.01 18.16 -23.45
CA SER A 78 -17.78 18.97 -24.64
C SER A 78 -18.68 18.44 -25.75
N ASN A 79 -19.94 18.89 -25.72
CA ASN A 79 -20.63 19.18 -26.98
C ASN A 79 -19.72 20.13 -27.75
N ASN A 80 -19.40 19.81 -28.99
CA ASN A 80 -19.49 20.75 -30.10
C ASN A 80 -19.52 19.98 -31.41
N ASN A 81 -20.56 20.29 -32.18
CA ASN A 81 -20.82 19.84 -33.53
C ASN A 81 -19.72 20.31 -34.48
N ASP A 82 -19.34 19.46 -35.42
CA ASP A 82 -19.34 19.76 -36.87
C ASP A 82 -19.52 18.44 -37.64
#